data_AF-A0A202BA43-F1
#
_entry.id   AF-A0A202BA43-F1
#
_cell.length_a   1.000
_cell.length_b   1.000
_cell.length_c   1.000
_cell.angle_alpha   90.00
_cell.angle_beta   90.00
_cell.angle_gamma   90.00
#
_symmetry.space_group_name_H-M   'P 1'
#
loop_
_entity.id
_entity.type
_entity.pdbx_description
1 polymer ?
#
loop_
_entity_poly.entity_id
_entity_poly.type
_entity_poly.pdbx_seq_one_letter_code
_entity_poly.pdbx_strand_id
1 'polypeptide(L)'
;MSIDSSKPFGMLFDRIYGQRAAEDLADARKPLQDAAQLAILVEMTTIPPYLTALYSISDPNCEAYQLLRSVMMEEMFHINQAANLLVAIGGRPRLTGSAAPVYPCYLPHANTSTTPFIGLCRASMEVFNDTFTAIETPAPPHAPPRGDNYSYIAQLYDALLDGLAAYPDQAALFQPNPDACQRLDIYLGKFGGKPVRVIDLASARLGVQQIVQQGEGSVPESQSMIPIEPWATYNTYGERTDGTYGPIIGSPYEMSHFKKFRTVSLDKAAFPPTYPIVSNPKRSDFTNPLAIQLVELFDIAYSLMLDSMERSFVAGQARDSFFTQGLPLMHQALPNLARKLMQTPLHKDTNGDVGPNGAPTYLYQPGSRLADLAARLPAAVQVARQQIDDPAERGEMVDALESVRDNVGRLAAAHQTAQA
;
A
#
# COMPACT_ATOMS: atom_id res chain seq x y z
N MET A 1 4.58 20.04 25.85
CA MET A 1 3.41 19.93 24.95
C MET A 1 3.21 18.45 24.67
N SER A 2 2.10 17.88 25.13
CA SER A 2 1.81 16.45 24.96
C SER A 2 1.62 16.13 23.48
N ILE A 3 2.37 15.15 22.98
CA ILE A 3 2.36 14.67 21.59
C ILE A 3 1.07 13.86 21.27
N ASP A 4 0.23 13.59 22.27
CA ASP A 4 -0.93 12.70 22.12
C ASP A 4 -2.26 13.39 21.79
N SER A 5 -2.39 14.72 21.88
CA SER A 5 -3.72 15.35 21.79
C SER A 5 -4.27 15.56 20.36
N SER A 6 -3.58 15.08 19.32
CA SER A 6 -3.98 15.27 17.91
C SER A 6 -4.07 13.98 17.09
N LYS A 7 -3.96 12.80 17.72
CA LYS A 7 -4.21 11.54 17.01
C LYS A 7 -5.73 11.37 16.81
N PRO A 8 -6.23 11.14 15.59
CA PRO A 8 -7.66 11.08 15.29
C PRO A 8 -8.45 9.96 16.00
N PHE A 9 -7.86 9.20 16.92
CA PHE A 9 -8.48 8.02 17.55
C PHE A 9 -8.29 7.88 19.07
N GLY A 10 -7.60 8.78 19.79
CA GLY A 10 -7.56 8.81 21.27
C GLY A 10 -7.34 7.44 21.95
N MET A 11 -8.02 7.19 23.08
CA MET A 11 -8.04 5.91 23.79
C MET A 11 -8.89 4.84 23.06
N LEU A 12 -8.63 4.61 21.77
CA LEU A 12 -9.43 3.75 20.88
C LEU A 12 -9.70 2.36 21.47
N PHE A 13 -8.68 1.72 22.04
CA PHE A 13 -8.81 0.37 22.57
C PHE A 13 -9.35 0.35 24.01
N ASP A 14 -9.13 1.40 24.82
CA ASP A 14 -9.85 1.53 26.09
C ASP A 14 -11.36 1.75 25.87
N ARG A 15 -11.75 2.35 24.73
CA ARG A 15 -13.15 2.43 24.27
C ARG A 15 -13.70 1.07 23.86
N ILE A 16 -12.88 0.19 23.25
CA ILE A 16 -13.24 -1.21 22.94
C ILE A 16 -13.51 -2.01 24.23
N TYR A 17 -12.72 -1.80 25.29
CA TYR A 17 -12.83 -2.53 26.56
C TYR A 17 -13.66 -1.81 27.66
N GLY A 18 -14.38 -0.73 27.35
CA GLY A 18 -15.48 -0.24 28.20
C GLY A 18 -15.50 1.24 28.59
N GLN A 19 -14.60 2.09 28.12
CA GLN A 19 -14.64 3.54 28.40
C GLN A 19 -15.10 4.37 27.19
N ARG A 20 -16.38 4.30 26.85
CA ARG A 20 -16.97 4.93 25.63
C ARG A 20 -17.02 6.46 25.68
N ALA A 21 -16.71 7.11 24.56
CA ALA A 21 -16.94 8.53 24.30
C ALA A 21 -18.40 8.79 23.87
N ALA A 22 -18.86 10.04 23.90
CA ALA A 22 -20.25 10.41 23.56
C ALA A 22 -20.65 10.02 22.11
N GLU A 23 -19.69 9.97 21.20
CA GLU A 23 -19.88 9.56 19.79
C GLU A 23 -20.10 8.04 19.66
N ASP A 24 -19.55 7.24 20.58
CA ASP A 24 -19.73 5.77 20.62
C ASP A 24 -21.14 5.37 21.13
N LEU A 25 -21.93 6.33 21.63
CA LEU A 25 -23.29 6.09 22.10
C LEU A 25 -24.29 5.94 20.94
N ALA A 26 -23.96 6.43 19.75
CA ALA A 26 -24.82 6.34 18.55
C ALA A 26 -24.70 4.96 17.85
N ASP A 27 -23.51 4.37 17.83
CA ASP A 27 -23.28 2.99 17.36
C ASP A 27 -22.24 2.31 18.27
N ALA A 28 -22.67 1.29 19.02
CA ALA A 28 -21.82 0.54 19.92
C ALA A 28 -20.66 -0.20 19.23
N ARG A 29 -20.69 -0.34 17.90
CA ARG A 29 -19.63 -0.95 17.08
C ARG A 29 -18.51 0.04 16.72
N LYS A 30 -18.72 1.34 16.94
CA LYS A 30 -17.80 2.40 16.50
C LYS A 30 -16.34 2.17 16.90
N PRO A 31 -15.99 1.73 18.12
CA PRO A 31 -14.59 1.44 18.46
C PRO A 31 -13.97 0.32 17.60
N LEU A 32 -14.74 -0.73 17.26
CA LEU A 32 -14.27 -1.80 16.37
C LEU A 32 -14.18 -1.35 14.91
N GLN A 33 -15.09 -0.48 14.47
CA GLN A 33 -15.02 0.15 13.14
C GLN A 33 -13.77 1.02 13.01
N ASP A 34 -13.44 1.81 14.04
CA ASP A 34 -12.23 2.63 14.08
C ASP A 34 -10.96 1.76 14.10
N ALA A 35 -10.96 0.64 14.83
CA ALA A 35 -9.85 -0.31 14.82
C ALA A 35 -9.67 -1.03 13.47
N ALA A 36 -10.76 -1.42 12.80
CA ALA A 36 -10.70 -1.97 11.45
C ALA A 36 -10.27 -0.91 10.42
N GLN A 37 -10.67 0.35 10.57
CA GLN A 37 -10.16 1.46 9.75
C GLN A 37 -8.68 1.70 10.01
N LEU A 38 -8.21 1.61 11.26
CA LEU A 38 -6.80 1.70 11.61
C LEU A 38 -5.98 0.61 10.89
N ALA A 39 -6.47 -0.64 10.87
CA ALA A 39 -5.83 -1.72 10.12
C ALA A 39 -5.65 -1.35 8.63
N ILE A 40 -6.68 -0.80 7.98
CA ILE A 40 -6.58 -0.30 6.59
C ILE A 40 -5.47 0.75 6.44
N LEU A 41 -5.37 1.69 7.39
CA LEU A 41 -4.36 2.75 7.35
C LEU A 41 -2.94 2.20 7.52
N VAL A 42 -2.76 1.15 8.33
CA VAL A 42 -1.47 0.48 8.52
C VAL A 42 -1.00 -0.11 7.19
N GLU A 43 -1.80 -0.94 6.53
CA GLU A 43 -1.44 -1.52 5.23
C GLU A 43 -1.25 -0.43 4.17
N MET A 44 -2.12 0.58 4.15
CA MET A 44 -1.98 1.70 3.22
C MET A 44 -0.68 2.50 3.40
N THR A 45 -0.13 2.55 4.63
CA THR A 45 1.12 3.24 4.93
C THR A 45 2.35 2.50 4.38
N THR A 46 2.28 1.19 4.15
CA THR A 46 3.41 0.37 3.65
C THR A 46 3.60 0.51 2.13
N ILE A 47 2.51 0.75 1.38
CA ILE A 47 2.53 0.70 -0.09
C ILE A 47 3.40 1.78 -0.75
N PRO A 48 3.24 3.10 -0.49
CA PRO A 48 4.08 4.13 -1.09
C PRO A 48 5.60 3.97 -0.92
N PRO A 49 6.16 3.68 0.28
CA PRO A 49 7.60 3.48 0.43
C PRO A 49 8.08 2.23 -0.32
N TYR A 50 7.31 1.15 -0.29
CA TYR A 50 7.63 -0.05 -1.06
C TYR A 50 7.59 0.18 -2.58
N LEU A 51 6.57 0.88 -3.10
CA LEU A 51 6.51 1.27 -4.52
C LEU A 51 7.63 2.25 -4.91
N THR A 52 8.03 3.15 -4.01
CA THR A 52 9.18 4.04 -4.24
C THR A 52 10.46 3.24 -4.45
N ALA A 53 10.72 2.27 -3.57
CA ALA A 53 11.85 1.37 -3.74
C ALA A 53 11.73 0.54 -5.04
N LEU A 54 10.55 -0.01 -5.33
CA LEU A 54 10.30 -0.81 -6.53
C LEU A 54 10.60 -0.03 -7.82
N TYR A 55 10.03 1.16 -7.96
CA TYR A 55 10.23 1.98 -9.16
C TYR A 55 11.65 2.52 -9.29
N SER A 56 12.38 2.62 -8.19
CA SER A 56 13.78 3.03 -8.21
C SER A 56 14.72 1.95 -8.78
N ILE A 57 14.34 0.67 -8.74
CA ILE A 57 15.13 -0.42 -9.32
C ILE A 57 15.08 -0.34 -10.84
N SER A 58 16.24 -0.22 -11.48
CA SER A 58 16.31 0.04 -12.92
C SER A 58 16.02 -1.21 -13.75
N ASP A 59 16.37 -2.41 -13.26
CA ASP A 59 16.08 -3.68 -13.92
C ASP A 59 14.80 -4.34 -13.38
N PRO A 60 13.68 -4.33 -14.13
CA PRO A 60 12.44 -4.97 -13.69
C PRO A 60 12.50 -6.50 -13.70
N ASN A 61 13.51 -7.12 -14.31
CA ASN A 61 13.62 -8.58 -14.39
C ASN A 61 14.40 -9.19 -13.23
N CYS A 62 15.07 -8.37 -12.41
CA CYS A 62 15.86 -8.85 -11.30
C CYS A 62 14.97 -9.43 -10.19
N GLU A 63 15.53 -10.34 -9.39
CA GLU A 63 14.81 -11.02 -8.32
C GLU A 63 14.23 -10.03 -7.29
N ALA A 64 15.03 -9.05 -6.84
CA ALA A 64 14.57 -8.04 -5.89
C ALA A 64 13.34 -7.26 -6.39
N TYR A 65 13.27 -6.92 -7.67
CA TYR A 65 12.10 -6.26 -8.26
C TYR A 65 10.88 -7.19 -8.23
N GLN A 66 11.03 -8.44 -8.64
CA GLN A 66 9.91 -9.40 -8.69
C GLN A 66 9.40 -9.76 -7.29
N LEU A 67 10.30 -9.92 -6.31
CA LEU A 67 9.94 -10.16 -4.91
C LEU A 67 9.18 -8.96 -4.34
N LEU A 68 9.71 -7.74 -4.47
CA LEU A 68 9.06 -6.53 -3.97
C LEU A 68 7.72 -6.30 -4.68
N ARG A 69 7.63 -6.53 -6.00
CA ARG A 69 6.37 -6.48 -6.74
C ARG A 69 5.34 -7.46 -6.21
N SER A 70 5.74 -8.68 -5.82
CA SER A 70 4.82 -9.67 -5.25
C SER A 70 4.26 -9.21 -3.90
N VAL A 71 5.10 -8.61 -3.04
CA VAL A 71 4.65 -8.02 -1.77
C VAL A 71 3.62 -6.92 -2.03
N MET A 72 3.80 -6.09 -3.07
CA MET A 72 2.84 -5.00 -3.35
C MET A 72 1.45 -5.52 -3.70
N MET A 73 1.39 -6.65 -4.40
CA MET A 73 0.10 -7.27 -4.72
C MET A 73 -0.56 -7.86 -3.47
N GLU A 74 0.23 -8.39 -2.53
CA GLU A 74 -0.26 -8.90 -1.23
C GLU A 74 -0.75 -7.75 -0.33
N GLU A 75 -0.02 -6.64 -0.22
CA GLU A 75 -0.45 -5.43 0.53
C GLU A 75 -1.76 -4.83 -0.01
N MET A 76 -1.95 -4.81 -1.33
CA MET A 76 -3.22 -4.39 -1.95
C MET A 76 -4.38 -5.32 -1.55
N PHE A 77 -4.11 -6.61 -1.41
CA PHE A 77 -5.07 -7.57 -0.89
C PHE A 77 -5.37 -7.31 0.60
N HIS A 78 -4.37 -6.95 1.41
CA HIS A 78 -4.56 -6.64 2.84
C HIS A 78 -5.51 -5.46 3.04
N ILE A 79 -5.32 -4.36 2.30
CA ILE A 79 -6.27 -3.22 2.29
C ILE A 79 -7.69 -3.72 2.00
N ASN A 80 -7.86 -4.51 0.95
CA ASN A 80 -9.18 -4.99 0.54
C ASN A 80 -9.83 -5.88 1.61
N GLN A 81 -9.06 -6.79 2.20
CA GLN A 81 -9.56 -7.73 3.20
C GLN A 81 -9.89 -7.03 4.52
N ALA A 82 -9.08 -6.06 4.97
CA ALA A 82 -9.38 -5.21 6.13
C ALA A 82 -10.60 -4.32 5.87
N ALA A 83 -10.75 -3.78 4.65
CA ALA A 83 -11.93 -3.03 4.23
C ALA A 83 -13.20 -3.89 4.23
N ASN A 84 -13.12 -5.15 3.79
CA ASN A 84 -14.25 -6.09 3.85
C ASN A 84 -14.71 -6.34 5.29
N LEU A 85 -13.75 -6.48 6.22
CA LEU A 85 -14.05 -6.61 7.64
C LEU A 85 -14.76 -5.36 8.18
N LEU A 86 -14.26 -4.16 7.87
CA LEU A 86 -14.90 -2.90 8.27
C LEU A 86 -16.33 -2.78 7.75
N VAL A 87 -16.57 -3.13 6.48
CA VAL A 87 -17.91 -3.13 5.88
C VAL A 87 -18.84 -4.10 6.60
N ALA A 88 -18.35 -5.30 6.94
CA ALA A 88 -19.15 -6.33 7.59
C ALA A 88 -19.68 -5.91 8.97
N ILE A 89 -18.93 -5.06 9.69
CA ILE A 89 -19.31 -4.54 11.01
C ILE A 89 -20.00 -3.16 10.97
N GLY A 90 -20.53 -2.78 9.80
CA GLY A 90 -21.34 -1.58 9.62
C GLY A 90 -20.55 -0.30 9.27
N GLY A 91 -19.23 -0.38 9.15
CA GLY A 91 -18.39 0.75 8.77
C GLY A 91 -18.33 0.98 7.26
N ARG A 92 -17.68 2.09 6.87
CA ARG A 92 -17.38 2.43 5.48
C ARG A 92 -15.89 2.75 5.35
N PRO A 93 -15.13 1.99 4.53
CA PRO A 93 -13.71 2.23 4.31
C PRO A 93 -13.42 3.65 3.81
N ARG A 94 -12.39 4.28 4.39
CA ARG A 94 -11.82 5.54 3.94
C ARG A 94 -10.36 5.34 3.52
N LEU A 95 -10.03 5.82 2.34
CA LEU A 95 -8.68 5.78 1.73
C LEU A 95 -8.24 7.16 1.23
N THR A 96 -9.06 8.19 1.44
CA THR A 96 -8.84 9.56 0.93
C THR A 96 -8.80 10.59 2.07
N GLY A 97 -8.39 11.81 1.75
CA GLY A 97 -8.34 12.91 2.72
C GLY A 97 -7.33 12.62 3.82
N SER A 98 -7.76 12.67 5.08
CA SER A 98 -6.90 12.38 6.24
C SER A 98 -6.47 10.91 6.35
N ALA A 99 -7.09 10.01 5.58
CA ALA A 99 -6.67 8.60 5.51
C ALA A 99 -5.46 8.40 4.58
N ALA A 100 -5.16 9.35 3.69
CA ALA A 100 -3.96 9.27 2.85
C ALA A 100 -2.70 9.50 3.69
N PRO A 101 -1.70 8.59 3.66
CA PRO A 101 -0.50 8.71 4.47
C PRO A 101 0.36 9.88 3.99
N VAL A 102 1.05 10.51 4.93
CA VAL A 102 1.98 11.62 4.68
C VAL A 102 3.36 11.20 5.16
N TYR A 103 4.35 11.24 4.29
CA TYR A 103 5.70 10.78 4.58
C TYR A 103 6.68 11.93 4.83
N PRO A 104 7.75 11.69 5.63
CA PRO A 104 8.00 10.45 6.39
C PRO A 104 7.15 10.35 7.66
N CYS A 105 6.84 9.13 8.10
CA CYS A 105 5.95 8.87 9.25
C CYS A 105 6.29 7.56 9.97
N TYR A 106 5.68 7.31 11.14
CA TYR A 106 5.57 5.97 11.71
C TYR A 106 4.29 5.29 11.20
N LEU A 107 4.20 3.97 11.36
CA LEU A 107 2.90 3.30 11.24
C LEU A 107 1.91 3.92 12.25
N PRO A 108 0.65 4.16 11.87
CA PRO A 108 -0.36 4.69 12.78
C PRO A 108 -0.47 3.86 14.05
N HIS A 109 -0.45 4.51 15.23
CA HIS A 109 -0.55 3.84 16.55
C HIS A 109 0.57 2.83 16.89
N ALA A 110 1.61 2.70 16.07
CA ALA A 110 2.74 1.84 16.40
C ALA A 110 3.64 2.45 17.49
N ASN A 111 4.36 1.57 18.19
CA ASN A 111 5.37 1.97 19.15
C ASN A 111 6.61 2.51 18.44
N THR A 112 6.85 3.82 18.56
CA THR A 112 7.96 4.53 17.88
C THR A 112 9.35 4.10 18.37
N SER A 113 9.43 3.37 19.49
CA SER A 113 10.70 2.85 20.02
C SER A 113 11.07 1.49 19.45
N THR A 114 10.11 0.77 18.84
CA THR A 114 10.31 -0.58 18.31
C THR A 114 9.98 -0.70 16.82
N THR A 115 9.38 0.33 16.22
CA THR A 115 9.02 0.35 14.79
C THR A 115 9.84 1.39 14.04
N PRO A 116 10.15 1.16 12.75
CA PRO A 116 11.00 2.06 11.99
C PRO A 116 10.27 3.35 11.62
N PHE A 117 11.03 4.44 11.46
CA PHE A 117 10.53 5.66 10.84
C PHE A 117 10.57 5.50 9.31
N ILE A 118 9.41 5.57 8.68
CA ILE A 118 9.17 5.20 7.29
C ILE A 118 9.35 6.41 6.39
N GLY A 119 10.20 6.28 5.37
CA GLY A 119 10.43 7.30 4.34
C GLY A 119 10.27 6.76 2.93
N LEU A 120 10.05 7.69 1.99
CA LEU A 120 10.07 7.42 0.56
C LEU A 120 11.53 7.43 0.08
N CYS A 121 12.16 6.26 0.10
CA CYS A 121 13.57 6.07 -0.22
C CYS A 121 13.72 5.14 -1.43
N ARG A 122 14.80 5.31 -2.19
CA ARG A 122 15.19 4.30 -3.20
C ARG A 122 15.51 2.97 -2.55
N ALA A 123 15.41 1.90 -3.32
CA ALA A 123 15.87 0.59 -2.91
C ALA A 123 17.36 0.65 -2.51
N SER A 124 17.64 0.21 -1.29
CA SER A 124 18.98 -0.07 -0.79
C SER A 124 18.90 -1.23 0.21
N MET A 125 20.05 -1.83 0.51
CA MET A 125 20.12 -2.90 1.51
C MET A 125 19.60 -2.44 2.87
N GLU A 126 19.93 -1.20 3.24
CA GLU A 126 19.49 -0.56 4.49
C GLU A 126 17.97 -0.36 4.49
N VAL A 127 17.36 0.12 3.39
CA VAL A 127 15.90 0.27 3.34
C VAL A 127 15.20 -1.09 3.47
N PHE A 128 15.68 -2.12 2.76
CA PHE A 128 15.12 -3.47 2.87
C PHE A 128 15.31 -4.07 4.28
N ASN A 129 16.47 -3.86 4.93
CA ASN A 129 16.77 -4.43 6.24
C ASN A 129 16.15 -3.63 7.40
N ASP A 130 16.39 -2.32 7.43
CA ASP A 130 16.12 -1.47 8.59
C ASP A 130 14.71 -0.88 8.55
N THR A 131 14.06 -0.87 7.38
CA THR A 131 12.67 -0.41 7.23
C THR A 131 11.74 -1.56 6.87
N PHE A 132 11.90 -2.19 5.70
CA PHE A 132 10.90 -3.13 5.20
C PHE A 132 10.84 -4.43 6.02
N THR A 133 11.99 -5.05 6.29
CA THR A 133 12.07 -6.22 7.18
C THR A 133 11.60 -5.88 8.60
N ALA A 134 11.87 -4.66 9.07
CA ALA A 134 11.46 -4.22 10.41
C ALA A 134 9.93 -4.03 10.53
N ILE A 135 9.27 -3.53 9.48
CA ILE A 135 7.80 -3.43 9.40
C ILE A 135 7.17 -4.83 9.51
N GLU A 136 7.68 -5.78 8.72
CA GLU A 136 7.11 -7.13 8.59
C GLU A 136 7.63 -8.12 9.64
N THR A 137 8.36 -7.66 10.65
CA THR A 137 8.97 -8.56 11.63
C THR A 137 7.88 -9.36 12.35
N PRO A 138 7.99 -10.70 12.43
CA PRO A 138 6.98 -11.50 13.10
C PRO A 138 6.95 -11.22 14.59
N ALA A 139 5.73 -11.16 15.13
CA ALA A 139 5.52 -11.17 16.57
C ALA A 139 6.14 -12.42 17.21
N PRO A 140 6.78 -12.31 18.39
CA PRO A 140 7.24 -13.47 19.12
C PRO A 140 6.05 -14.34 19.55
N PRO A 141 6.25 -15.67 19.75
CA PRO A 141 5.21 -16.53 20.29
C PRO A 141 4.57 -15.94 21.55
N HIS A 142 3.23 -15.93 21.59
CA HIS A 142 2.44 -15.40 22.70
C HIS A 142 2.63 -13.90 22.97
N ALA A 143 3.07 -13.11 21.97
CA ALA A 143 3.00 -11.66 22.06
C ALA A 143 1.55 -11.23 22.41
N PRO A 144 1.35 -10.37 23.41
CA PRO A 144 0.00 -9.98 23.79
C PRO A 144 -0.61 -9.12 22.67
N PRO A 145 -1.93 -9.25 22.43
CA PRO A 145 -2.69 -8.33 21.58
C PRO A 145 -2.48 -6.87 22.02
N ARG A 146 -2.24 -5.97 21.07
CA ARG A 146 -2.07 -4.53 21.32
C ARG A 146 -2.68 -3.74 20.19
N GLY A 147 -3.71 -2.96 20.49
CA GLY A 147 -4.32 -2.07 19.51
C GLY A 147 -3.68 -0.68 19.42
N ASP A 148 -2.95 -0.27 20.46
CA ASP A 148 -2.16 0.95 20.48
C ASP A 148 -0.77 0.62 21.03
N ASN A 149 0.23 1.40 20.60
CA ASN A 149 1.63 1.18 20.92
C ASN A 149 2.08 -0.27 20.63
N TYR A 150 1.61 -0.83 19.52
CA TYR A 150 1.98 -2.18 19.07
C TYR A 150 3.39 -2.20 18.47
N SER A 151 4.08 -3.33 18.59
CA SER A 151 5.42 -3.53 18.03
C SER A 151 5.41 -4.35 16.74
N TYR A 152 4.36 -5.15 16.53
CA TYR A 152 4.17 -6.03 15.38
C TYR A 152 2.73 -5.89 14.88
N ILE A 153 2.53 -5.96 13.56
CA ILE A 153 1.21 -5.78 12.93
C ILE A 153 0.22 -6.85 13.41
N ALA A 154 0.70 -8.09 13.63
CA ALA A 154 -0.10 -9.17 14.20
C ALA A 154 -0.73 -8.80 15.55
N GLN A 155 -0.05 -8.04 16.41
CA GLN A 155 -0.63 -7.63 17.71
C GLN A 155 -1.85 -6.72 17.55
N LEU A 156 -1.85 -5.86 16.53
CA LEU A 156 -2.98 -4.99 16.19
C LEU A 156 -4.17 -5.83 15.71
N TYR A 157 -3.91 -6.79 14.82
CA TYR A 157 -4.92 -7.69 14.31
C TYR A 157 -5.49 -8.62 15.39
N ASP A 158 -4.65 -9.14 16.28
CA ASP A 158 -5.09 -9.94 17.41
C ASP A 158 -5.99 -9.12 18.36
N ALA A 159 -5.64 -7.85 18.62
CA ALA A 159 -6.46 -6.97 19.46
C ALA A 159 -7.82 -6.67 18.82
N LEU A 160 -7.85 -6.51 17.49
CA LEU A 160 -9.09 -6.37 16.74
C LEU A 160 -9.94 -7.65 16.83
N LEU A 161 -9.34 -8.83 16.64
CA LEU A 161 -10.05 -10.12 16.75
C LEU A 161 -10.60 -10.36 18.17
N ASP A 162 -9.84 -10.02 19.20
CA ASP A 162 -10.29 -10.09 20.60
C ASP A 162 -11.47 -9.16 20.84
N GLY A 163 -11.41 -7.92 20.32
CA GLY A 163 -12.52 -6.98 20.40
C GLY A 163 -13.78 -7.48 19.68
N LEU A 164 -13.65 -8.07 18.50
CA LEU A 164 -14.76 -8.67 17.76
C LEU A 164 -15.37 -9.85 18.55
N ALA A 165 -14.54 -10.70 19.14
CA ALA A 165 -14.98 -11.86 19.91
C ALA A 165 -15.66 -11.47 21.24
N ALA A 166 -15.18 -10.40 21.88
CA ALA A 166 -15.75 -9.89 23.13
C ALA A 166 -17.06 -9.12 22.93
N TYR A 167 -17.44 -8.81 21.69
CA TYR A 167 -18.68 -8.08 21.41
C TYR A 167 -19.91 -8.93 21.82
N PRO A 168 -20.80 -8.43 22.71
CA PRO A 168 -21.84 -9.26 23.33
C PRO A 168 -22.87 -9.86 22.37
N ASP A 169 -23.19 -9.15 21.29
CA ASP A 169 -24.18 -9.58 20.30
C ASP A 169 -23.53 -9.72 18.92
N GLN A 170 -23.09 -10.94 18.62
CA GLN A 170 -22.44 -11.26 17.34
C GLN A 170 -23.36 -11.04 16.13
N ALA A 171 -24.68 -11.24 16.30
CA ALA A 171 -25.63 -11.03 15.21
C ALA A 171 -25.81 -9.54 14.90
N ALA A 172 -25.80 -8.69 15.92
CA ALA A 172 -25.82 -7.23 15.76
C ALA A 172 -24.48 -6.67 15.26
N LEU A 173 -23.35 -7.31 15.63
CA LEU A 173 -22.02 -6.91 15.17
C LEU A 173 -21.90 -6.99 13.65
N PHE A 174 -22.20 -8.17 13.07
CA PHE A 174 -22.05 -8.43 11.63
C PHE A 174 -23.28 -8.00 10.82
N GLN A 175 -23.77 -6.79 11.09
CA GLN A 175 -24.76 -6.10 10.27
C GLN A 175 -24.03 -5.13 9.32
N PRO A 176 -23.87 -5.49 8.03
CA PRO A 176 -23.09 -4.69 7.11
C PRO A 176 -23.74 -3.34 6.85
N ASN A 177 -22.92 -2.36 6.48
CA ASN A 177 -23.41 -1.04 6.10
C ASN A 177 -24.21 -1.15 4.78
N PRO A 178 -25.50 -0.73 4.73
CA PRO A 178 -26.30 -0.84 3.51
C PRO A 178 -25.79 0.05 2.36
N ASP A 179 -25.04 1.11 2.67
CA ASP A 179 -24.44 2.03 1.70
C ASP A 179 -23.02 1.60 1.29
N ALA A 180 -22.53 0.47 1.80
CA ALA A 180 -21.22 -0.08 1.45
C ALA A 180 -21.32 -1.53 0.96
N CYS A 181 -20.29 -2.00 0.26
CA CYS A 181 -20.23 -3.37 -0.23
C CYS A 181 -18.83 -3.96 -0.06
N GLN A 182 -18.78 -5.25 0.31
CA GLN A 182 -17.54 -6.02 0.30
C GLN A 182 -17.11 -6.34 -1.13
N ARG A 183 -15.80 -6.49 -1.30
CA ARG A 183 -15.13 -6.68 -2.58
C ARG A 183 -14.44 -8.04 -2.60
N LEU A 184 -15.00 -8.93 -3.41
CA LEU A 184 -14.53 -10.31 -3.55
C LEU A 184 -13.79 -10.55 -4.87
N ASP A 185 -14.02 -9.68 -5.85
CA ASP A 185 -13.31 -9.68 -7.12
C ASP A 185 -12.35 -8.50 -7.13
N ILE A 186 -11.10 -8.80 -6.77
CA ILE A 186 -9.96 -7.89 -6.95
C ILE A 186 -8.99 -8.61 -7.89
N TYR A 187 -8.82 -8.09 -9.11
CA TYR A 187 -7.84 -8.65 -10.02
C TYR A 187 -6.45 -8.11 -9.68
N LEU A 188 -5.74 -8.82 -8.81
CA LEU A 188 -4.35 -8.55 -8.41
C LEU A 188 -3.36 -9.54 -9.06
N GLY A 189 -3.78 -10.22 -10.13
CA GLY A 189 -3.02 -11.27 -10.79
C GLY A 189 -3.14 -12.61 -10.08
N LYS A 190 -2.14 -13.48 -10.23
CA LYS A 190 -2.07 -14.79 -9.54
C LYS A 190 -1.62 -14.69 -8.08
N PHE A 191 -1.41 -13.49 -7.54
CA PHE A 191 -0.77 -13.26 -6.24
C PHE A 191 -1.78 -12.63 -5.26
N GLY A 192 -1.57 -12.77 -3.94
CA GLY A 192 -2.36 -12.08 -2.91
C GLY A 192 -3.42 -12.90 -2.18
N GLY A 193 -3.73 -14.13 -2.57
CA GLY A 193 -4.75 -14.96 -1.90
C GLY A 193 -6.18 -14.70 -2.40
N LYS A 194 -7.18 -15.22 -1.66
CA LYS A 194 -8.60 -15.15 -2.06
C LYS A 194 -9.37 -14.31 -1.06
N PRO A 195 -9.99 -13.19 -1.51
CA PRO A 195 -10.83 -12.37 -0.65
C PRO A 195 -11.91 -13.20 0.04
N VAL A 196 -11.96 -13.09 1.36
CA VAL A 196 -12.97 -13.71 2.22
C VAL A 196 -14.11 -12.74 2.38
N ARG A 197 -15.32 -13.21 2.07
CA ARG A 197 -16.55 -12.53 2.46
C ARG A 197 -16.74 -12.70 3.97
N VAL A 198 -16.68 -11.59 4.69
CA VAL A 198 -16.83 -11.56 6.15
C VAL A 198 -18.31 -11.46 6.49
N ILE A 199 -18.85 -12.47 7.16
CA ILE A 199 -20.26 -12.55 7.58
C ILE A 199 -20.42 -12.90 9.05
N ASP A 200 -19.32 -13.30 9.70
CA ASP A 200 -19.26 -13.74 11.08
C ASP A 200 -17.81 -13.68 11.60
N LEU A 201 -17.61 -14.02 12.88
CA LEU A 201 -16.30 -14.03 13.50
C LEU A 201 -15.34 -15.06 12.86
N ALA A 202 -15.86 -16.18 12.36
CA ALA A 202 -15.04 -17.23 11.75
C ALA A 202 -14.43 -16.75 10.42
N SER A 203 -15.25 -16.15 9.55
CA SER A 203 -14.81 -15.55 8.30
C SER A 203 -13.94 -14.30 8.52
N ALA A 204 -14.20 -13.50 9.56
CA ALA A 204 -13.30 -12.41 9.96
C ALA A 204 -11.91 -12.93 10.34
N ARG A 205 -11.85 -13.98 11.17
CA ARG A 205 -10.59 -14.64 11.57
C ARG A 205 -9.84 -15.19 10.38
N LEU A 206 -10.54 -15.82 9.43
CA LEU A 206 -9.92 -16.35 8.21
C LEU A 206 -9.32 -15.23 7.32
N GLY A 207 -10.01 -14.09 7.21
CA GLY A 207 -9.50 -12.93 6.50
C GLY A 207 -8.23 -12.36 7.14
N VAL A 208 -8.26 -12.13 8.45
CA VAL A 208 -7.12 -11.64 9.23
C VAL A 208 -5.94 -12.62 9.20
N GLN A 209 -6.21 -13.92 9.29
CA GLN A 209 -5.17 -14.95 9.20
C GLN A 209 -4.41 -14.89 7.87
N GLN A 210 -5.09 -14.63 6.75
CA GLN A 210 -4.40 -14.46 5.47
C GLN A 210 -3.46 -13.24 5.49
N ILE A 211 -3.91 -12.12 6.06
CA ILE A 211 -3.09 -10.90 6.17
C ILE A 211 -1.82 -11.18 6.97
N VAL A 212 -1.97 -11.68 8.21
CA VAL A 212 -0.85 -11.92 9.12
C VAL A 212 0.12 -12.97 8.57
N GLN A 213 -0.39 -14.04 7.97
CA GLN A 213 0.47 -15.07 7.37
C GLN A 213 1.27 -14.55 6.17
N GLN A 214 0.66 -13.68 5.36
CA GLN A 214 1.32 -13.08 4.21
C GLN A 214 2.43 -12.10 4.63
N GLY A 215 2.17 -11.22 5.59
CA GLY A 215 3.15 -10.26 6.10
C GLY A 215 4.26 -10.92 6.93
N GLU A 216 3.89 -11.39 8.12
CA GLU A 216 4.82 -11.84 9.17
C GLU A 216 5.20 -13.32 9.03
N GLY A 217 4.35 -14.14 8.40
CA GLY A 217 4.54 -15.58 8.27
C GLY A 217 3.75 -16.39 9.30
N SER A 218 4.14 -17.66 9.50
CA SER A 218 3.56 -18.53 10.51
C SER A 218 4.63 -18.98 11.50
N VAL A 219 4.38 -18.75 12.80
CA VAL A 219 5.20 -19.31 13.89
C VAL A 219 4.37 -20.42 14.54
N PRO A 220 4.75 -21.71 14.41
CA PRO A 220 4.05 -22.79 15.11
C PRO A 220 4.14 -22.59 16.64
N GLU A 221 3.03 -22.78 17.35
CA GLU A 221 2.94 -22.70 18.82
C GLU A 221 3.96 -23.57 19.59
N SER A 222 4.54 -24.58 18.94
CA SER A 222 5.33 -25.63 19.59
C SER A 222 6.86 -25.44 19.52
N GLN A 223 7.40 -24.38 18.91
CA GLN A 223 8.84 -24.26 18.70
C GLN A 223 9.43 -22.91 19.13
N SER A 224 10.51 -22.97 19.92
CA SER A 224 11.37 -21.83 20.23
C SER A 224 12.02 -21.30 18.94
N MET A 225 12.17 -19.98 18.82
CA MET A 225 12.97 -19.33 17.78
C MET A 225 14.36 -19.97 17.71
N ILE A 226 14.65 -20.72 16.64
CA ILE A 226 15.98 -21.29 16.41
C ILE A 226 16.89 -20.15 15.95
N PRO A 227 18.08 -19.96 16.56
CA PRO A 227 19.05 -18.98 16.09
C PRO A 227 19.38 -19.26 14.62
N ILE A 228 19.05 -18.30 13.76
CA ILE A 228 19.44 -18.14 12.34
C ILE A 228 20.18 -19.36 11.76
N GLU A 229 19.43 -20.34 11.25
CA GLU A 229 20.01 -21.32 10.32
C GLU A 229 20.02 -20.77 8.88
N PRO A 230 21.01 -21.14 8.05
CA PRO A 230 21.19 -20.58 6.70
C PRO A 230 20.02 -20.83 5.72
N TRP A 231 19.09 -21.72 6.07
CA TRP A 231 17.92 -22.06 5.26
C TRP A 231 16.68 -22.19 6.14
N ALA A 232 16.14 -21.05 6.59
CA ALA A 232 14.97 -20.97 7.46
C ALA A 232 13.73 -21.68 6.86
N THR A 233 13.37 -22.84 7.44
CA THR A 233 12.12 -23.58 7.20
C THR A 233 10.88 -22.89 7.80
N TYR A 234 11.08 -21.76 8.47
CA TYR A 234 10.06 -20.95 9.12
C TYR A 234 9.98 -19.62 8.37
N ASN A 235 8.76 -19.18 8.02
CA ASN A 235 8.40 -18.00 7.19
C ASN A 235 7.91 -18.30 5.76
N THR A 236 7.45 -19.53 5.48
CA THR A 236 6.59 -19.80 4.32
C THR A 236 5.14 -20.00 4.75
N TYR A 237 4.18 -19.67 3.89
CA TYR A 237 2.74 -19.80 4.15
C TYR A 237 2.00 -20.20 2.86
N GLY A 238 0.86 -20.88 3.01
CA GLY A 238 -0.10 -21.18 1.93
C GLY A 238 0.45 -21.96 0.73
N GLU A 239 -0.41 -22.45 -0.15
CA GLU A 239 0.05 -22.98 -1.45
C GLU A 239 0.20 -21.84 -2.46
N ARG A 240 1.27 -21.84 -3.25
CA ARG A 240 1.45 -20.92 -4.37
C ARG A 240 0.33 -21.15 -5.39
N THR A 241 -0.42 -20.11 -5.66
CA THR A 241 -1.52 -20.08 -6.63
C THR A 241 -1.04 -20.10 -8.09
N ASP A 242 0.26 -19.93 -8.33
CA ASP A 242 0.87 -20.00 -9.66
C ASP A 242 1.31 -21.40 -10.11
N GLY A 243 1.24 -22.40 -9.22
CA GLY A 243 1.60 -23.80 -9.50
C GLY A 243 3.10 -24.05 -9.63
N THR A 244 3.94 -23.09 -9.23
CA THR A 244 5.40 -23.24 -9.21
C THR A 244 5.89 -23.72 -7.86
N TYR A 245 7.07 -24.34 -7.82
CA TYR A 245 7.76 -24.64 -6.56
C TYR A 245 8.41 -23.35 -6.05
N GLY A 246 8.20 -23.04 -4.77
CA GLY A 246 8.84 -21.95 -4.04
C GLY A 246 10.37 -22.06 -3.99
N PRO A 247 11.04 -21.11 -3.31
CA PRO A 247 12.50 -20.95 -3.35
C PRO A 247 13.27 -22.10 -2.70
N ILE A 248 12.59 -22.92 -1.88
CA ILE A 248 13.08 -24.25 -1.53
C ILE A 248 12.66 -25.18 -2.67
N ILE A 249 13.64 -25.70 -3.42
CA ILE A 249 13.40 -26.68 -4.50
C ILE A 249 12.44 -27.76 -4.00
N GLY A 250 11.26 -27.84 -4.62
CA GLY A 250 10.24 -28.86 -4.29
C GLY A 250 9.17 -28.44 -3.29
N SER A 251 9.18 -27.21 -2.75
CA SER A 251 8.14 -26.70 -1.84
C SER A 251 7.01 -26.01 -2.61
N PRO A 252 5.72 -26.30 -2.39
CA PRO A 252 4.61 -25.55 -2.99
C PRO A 252 4.30 -24.23 -2.25
N TYR A 253 5.08 -23.82 -1.24
CA TYR A 253 4.73 -22.73 -0.32
C TYR A 253 5.25 -21.35 -0.73
N GLU A 254 4.47 -20.29 -0.44
CA GLU A 254 4.84 -18.87 -0.69
C GLU A 254 5.68 -18.30 0.47
N MET A 255 6.54 -17.31 0.22
CA MET A 255 7.32 -16.64 1.27
C MET A 255 6.55 -15.48 1.91
N SER A 256 6.65 -15.31 3.23
CA SER A 256 6.16 -14.09 3.90
C SER A 256 6.89 -12.84 3.44
N HIS A 257 6.29 -11.66 3.60
CA HIS A 257 6.91 -10.38 3.29
C HIS A 257 8.25 -10.23 4.02
N PHE A 258 8.28 -10.56 5.32
CA PHE A 258 9.49 -10.61 6.12
C PHE A 258 10.61 -11.40 5.44
N LYS A 259 10.30 -12.62 4.97
CA LYS A 259 11.28 -13.50 4.32
C LYS A 259 11.72 -12.95 2.97
N LYS A 260 10.78 -12.45 2.15
CA LYS A 260 11.07 -11.81 0.86
C LYS A 260 12.05 -10.64 1.04
N PHE A 261 11.80 -9.76 2.01
CA PHE A 261 12.68 -8.62 2.29
C PHE A 261 14.03 -9.04 2.85
N ARG A 262 14.08 -10.03 3.75
CA ARG A 262 15.34 -10.61 4.25
C ARG A 262 16.18 -11.23 3.14
N THR A 263 15.56 -11.93 2.20
CA THR A 263 16.27 -12.53 1.06
C THR A 263 16.99 -11.45 0.25
N VAL A 264 16.29 -10.37 -0.08
CA VAL A 264 16.89 -9.22 -0.79
C VAL A 264 17.97 -8.54 0.07
N SER A 265 17.72 -8.32 1.35
CA SER A 265 18.65 -7.60 2.24
C SER A 265 19.88 -8.39 2.67
N LEU A 266 19.94 -9.69 2.38
CA LEU A 266 21.10 -10.54 2.64
C LEU A 266 21.97 -10.77 1.40
N ASP A 267 21.41 -10.68 0.19
CA ASP A 267 22.17 -10.87 -1.05
C ASP A 267 22.81 -9.57 -1.56
N LYS A 268 23.92 -9.19 -0.90
CA LYS A 268 24.70 -7.99 -1.26
C LYS A 268 25.27 -8.05 -2.67
N ALA A 269 25.60 -9.25 -3.18
CA ALA A 269 26.26 -9.39 -4.47
C ALA A 269 25.26 -9.25 -5.63
N ALA A 270 24.00 -9.65 -5.41
CA ALA A 270 22.94 -9.57 -6.42
C ALA A 270 22.06 -8.33 -6.31
N PHE A 271 22.33 -7.39 -5.39
CA PHE A 271 21.48 -6.21 -5.23
C PHE A 271 21.49 -5.35 -6.50
N PRO A 272 20.31 -5.02 -7.07
CA PRO A 272 20.25 -4.41 -8.39
C PRO A 272 20.64 -2.93 -8.38
N PRO A 273 21.04 -2.37 -9.54
CA PRO A 273 21.19 -0.93 -9.71
C PRO A 273 19.87 -0.18 -9.50
N THR A 274 19.99 1.02 -8.93
CA THR A 274 18.84 1.89 -8.62
C THR A 274 19.09 3.32 -9.08
N TYR A 275 18.02 3.99 -9.52
CA TYR A 275 18.07 5.40 -9.91
C TYR A 275 18.47 6.30 -8.72
N PRO A 276 19.24 7.37 -8.96
CA PRO A 276 19.73 8.27 -7.90
C PRO A 276 18.67 9.31 -7.51
N ILE A 277 17.55 8.87 -6.93
CA ILE A 277 16.40 9.74 -6.62
C ILE A 277 16.58 10.50 -5.29
N VAL A 278 15.90 11.64 -5.16
CA VAL A 278 15.73 12.34 -3.89
C VAL A 278 14.84 11.53 -2.94
N SER A 279 15.16 11.53 -1.64
CA SER A 279 14.33 10.88 -0.61
C SER A 279 13.31 11.86 -0.03
N ASN A 280 12.11 11.38 0.28
CA ASN A 280 11.01 12.16 0.87
C ASN A 280 10.73 13.50 0.13
N PRO A 281 10.54 13.47 -1.20
CA PRO A 281 10.34 14.69 -1.98
C PRO A 281 9.10 15.45 -1.54
N LYS A 282 9.22 16.78 -1.51
CA LYS A 282 8.08 17.71 -1.49
C LYS A 282 7.98 18.41 -2.83
N ARG A 283 6.76 18.85 -3.16
CA ARG A 283 6.48 19.65 -4.36
C ARG A 283 7.39 20.86 -4.54
N SER A 284 7.79 21.49 -3.43
CA SER A 284 8.71 22.64 -3.41
C SER A 284 10.13 22.31 -3.84
N ASP A 285 10.52 21.04 -3.85
CA ASP A 285 11.90 20.62 -4.08
C ASP A 285 12.22 20.54 -5.58
N PHE A 286 11.20 20.42 -6.43
CA PHE A 286 11.34 20.30 -7.87
C PHE A 286 11.53 21.67 -8.53
N THR A 287 12.64 21.84 -9.26
CA THR A 287 12.90 23.06 -10.04
C THR A 287 13.10 22.79 -11.53
N ASN A 288 13.34 21.53 -11.92
CA ASN A 288 13.31 21.11 -13.31
C ASN A 288 11.86 21.19 -13.85
N PRO A 289 11.58 21.96 -14.92
CA PRO A 289 10.21 22.09 -15.43
C PRO A 289 9.59 20.77 -15.91
N LEU A 290 10.38 19.84 -16.46
CA LEU A 290 9.87 18.51 -16.81
C LEU A 290 9.51 17.71 -15.55
N ALA A 291 10.36 17.71 -14.53
CA ALA A 291 10.09 17.01 -13.28
C ALA A 291 8.84 17.57 -12.58
N ILE A 292 8.63 18.89 -12.63
CA ILE A 292 7.41 19.57 -12.12
C ILE A 292 6.15 19.04 -12.84
N GLN A 293 6.20 18.86 -14.18
CA GLN A 293 5.07 18.30 -14.91
C GLN A 293 4.81 16.85 -14.51
N LEU A 294 5.86 16.02 -14.44
CA LEU A 294 5.75 14.60 -14.12
C LEU A 294 5.20 14.36 -12.71
N VAL A 295 5.68 15.10 -11.70
CA VAL A 295 5.19 14.97 -10.32
C VAL A 295 3.74 15.43 -10.18
N GLU A 296 3.32 16.48 -10.90
CA GLU A 296 1.91 16.90 -10.94
C GLU A 296 1.00 15.84 -11.56
N LEU A 297 1.40 15.28 -12.70
CA LEU A 297 0.66 14.20 -13.33
C LEU A 297 0.56 12.98 -12.40
N PHE A 298 1.65 12.65 -11.69
CA PHE A 298 1.67 11.55 -10.73
C PHE A 298 0.70 11.79 -9.57
N ASP A 299 0.76 12.96 -8.92
CA ASP A 299 -0.07 13.26 -7.75
C ASP A 299 -1.57 13.28 -8.10
N ILE A 300 -1.94 13.82 -9.27
CA ILE A 300 -3.31 13.76 -9.78
C ILE A 300 -3.74 12.31 -10.05
N ALA A 301 -2.91 11.51 -10.72
CA ALA A 301 -3.21 10.11 -10.99
C ALA A 301 -3.34 9.28 -9.70
N TYR A 302 -2.50 9.54 -8.71
CA TYR A 302 -2.53 8.90 -7.40
C TYR A 302 -3.82 9.25 -6.66
N SER A 303 -4.21 10.53 -6.67
CA SER A 303 -5.45 11.00 -6.07
C SER A 303 -6.69 10.33 -6.70
N LEU A 304 -6.73 10.27 -8.03
CA LEU A 304 -7.79 9.59 -8.77
C LEU A 304 -7.83 8.08 -8.51
N MET A 305 -6.68 7.44 -8.28
CA MET A 305 -6.61 6.03 -7.90
C MET A 305 -7.21 5.81 -6.50
N LEU A 306 -6.80 6.61 -5.50
CA LEU A 306 -7.36 6.52 -4.14
C LEU A 306 -8.86 6.78 -4.11
N ASP A 307 -9.33 7.81 -4.81
CA ASP A 307 -10.77 8.09 -4.95
C ASP A 307 -11.52 6.91 -5.59
N SER A 308 -10.89 6.21 -6.53
CA SER A 308 -11.48 5.04 -7.19
C SER A 308 -11.53 3.82 -6.27
N MET A 309 -10.49 3.62 -5.45
CA MET A 309 -10.44 2.57 -4.44
C MET A 309 -11.47 2.81 -3.33
N GLU A 310 -11.58 4.03 -2.79
CA GLU A 310 -12.60 4.35 -1.77
C GLU A 310 -14.02 4.19 -2.33
N ARG A 311 -14.30 4.70 -3.53
CA ARG A 311 -15.61 4.54 -4.19
C ARG A 311 -15.95 3.08 -4.50
N SER A 312 -14.95 2.23 -4.64
CA SER A 312 -15.16 0.81 -4.96
C SER A 312 -15.95 0.07 -3.87
N PHE A 313 -15.93 0.57 -2.63
CA PHE A 313 -16.66 0.03 -1.48
C PHE A 313 -18.06 0.62 -1.29
N VAL A 314 -18.56 1.49 -2.18
CA VAL A 314 -19.87 2.13 -2.05
C VAL A 314 -20.95 1.31 -2.76
N ALA A 315 -22.01 0.94 -2.05
CA ALA A 315 -23.12 0.18 -2.61
C ALA A 315 -23.79 0.95 -3.77
N GLY A 316 -24.17 0.24 -4.83
CA GLY A 316 -24.86 0.83 -6.00
C GLY A 316 -24.00 1.73 -6.90
N GLN A 317 -22.84 2.22 -6.45
CA GLN A 317 -21.83 2.91 -7.29
C GLN A 317 -20.83 1.93 -7.94
N ALA A 318 -20.99 0.62 -7.68
CA ALA A 318 -19.99 -0.43 -7.83
C ALA A 318 -19.98 -1.16 -9.19
N ARG A 319 -19.92 -0.46 -10.33
CA ARG A 319 -19.89 -1.13 -11.64
C ARG A 319 -18.65 -0.91 -12.54
N ASP A 320 -17.48 -0.45 -12.13
CA ASP A 320 -16.72 -0.70 -10.92
C ASP A 320 -15.54 0.27 -10.96
N SER A 321 -15.58 1.35 -10.17
CA SER A 321 -14.57 2.43 -10.21
C SER A 321 -13.14 1.91 -10.09
N PHE A 322 -12.96 0.77 -9.41
CA PHE A 322 -11.67 0.08 -9.35
C PHE A 322 -11.26 -0.43 -10.73
N PHE A 323 -12.02 -1.31 -11.39
CA PHE A 323 -11.62 -1.85 -12.70
C PHE A 323 -11.65 -0.81 -13.83
N THR A 324 -12.58 0.15 -13.77
CA THR A 324 -12.75 1.13 -14.85
C THR A 324 -11.80 2.31 -14.74
N GLN A 325 -11.25 2.61 -13.56
CA GLN A 325 -10.37 3.76 -13.36
C GLN A 325 -9.16 3.44 -12.48
N GLY A 326 -9.37 2.86 -11.28
CA GLY A 326 -8.30 2.57 -10.33
C GLY A 326 -7.21 1.66 -10.90
N LEU A 327 -7.58 0.48 -11.41
CA LEU A 327 -6.67 -0.53 -11.96
C LEU A 327 -5.94 -0.03 -13.22
N PRO A 328 -6.58 0.60 -14.21
CA PRO A 328 -5.87 1.24 -15.32
C PRO A 328 -4.86 2.30 -14.87
N LEU A 329 -5.21 3.18 -13.92
CA LEU A 329 -4.27 4.17 -13.38
C LEU A 329 -3.08 3.49 -12.69
N MET A 330 -3.35 2.47 -11.88
CA MET A 330 -2.36 1.68 -11.14
C MET A 330 -1.37 0.95 -12.07
N HIS A 331 -1.83 0.41 -13.20
CA HIS A 331 -0.98 -0.37 -14.10
C HIS A 331 -0.36 0.43 -15.25
N GLN A 332 -1.04 1.49 -15.71
CA GLN A 332 -0.71 2.12 -17.00
C GLN A 332 -0.32 3.60 -16.88
N ALA A 333 -0.68 4.28 -15.77
CA ALA A 333 -0.31 5.67 -15.53
C ALA A 333 0.79 5.79 -14.49
N LEU A 334 0.53 5.33 -13.25
CA LEU A 334 1.43 5.53 -12.11
C LEU A 334 2.84 4.95 -12.32
N PRO A 335 3.04 3.71 -12.81
CA PRO A 335 4.38 3.16 -13.00
C PRO A 335 5.18 3.92 -14.04
N ASN A 336 4.52 4.32 -15.15
CA ASN A 336 5.16 5.06 -16.23
C ASN A 336 5.59 6.46 -15.75
N LEU A 337 4.69 7.17 -15.07
CA LEU A 337 4.97 8.50 -14.51
C LEU A 337 6.05 8.42 -13.42
N ALA A 338 5.98 7.45 -12.51
CA ALA A 338 6.96 7.28 -11.45
C ALA A 338 8.36 7.00 -12.02
N ARG A 339 8.50 6.03 -12.92
CA ARG A 339 9.82 5.69 -13.50
C ARG A 339 10.40 6.84 -14.29
N LYS A 340 9.59 7.51 -15.12
CA LYS A 340 10.06 8.69 -15.88
C LYS A 340 10.43 9.85 -14.96
N LEU A 341 9.71 10.06 -13.86
CA LEU A 341 10.09 11.03 -12.83
C LEU A 341 11.42 10.66 -12.16
N MET A 342 11.64 9.39 -11.84
CA MET A 342 12.88 8.87 -11.24
C MET A 342 14.10 8.87 -12.17
N GLN A 343 13.88 9.00 -13.47
CA GLN A 343 14.91 9.21 -14.48
C GLN A 343 15.13 10.70 -14.80
N THR A 344 14.27 11.59 -14.31
CA THR A 344 14.35 13.02 -14.59
C THR A 344 15.09 13.74 -13.47
N PRO A 345 16.12 14.57 -13.76
CA PRO A 345 16.81 15.34 -12.73
C PRO A 345 15.86 16.25 -11.96
N LEU A 346 16.01 16.33 -10.63
CA LEU A 346 15.17 17.15 -9.76
C LEU A 346 15.32 18.65 -10.09
N HIS A 347 16.54 19.04 -10.46
CA HIS A 347 16.90 20.41 -10.84
C HIS A 347 17.27 20.48 -12.33
N LYS A 348 17.06 21.64 -12.94
CA LYS A 348 17.20 21.81 -14.40
C LYS A 348 18.62 21.49 -14.92
N ASP A 349 19.64 21.76 -14.11
CA ASP A 349 21.05 21.69 -14.53
C ASP A 349 21.82 20.56 -13.81
N THR A 350 21.11 19.53 -13.33
CA THR A 350 21.71 18.34 -12.71
C THR A 350 21.76 17.16 -13.68
N ASN A 351 22.81 16.34 -13.60
CA ASN A 351 22.95 15.13 -14.42
C ASN A 351 22.05 14.01 -13.88
N GLY A 352 21.20 13.43 -14.74
CA GLY A 352 20.25 12.38 -14.38
C GLY A 352 20.88 11.04 -13.96
N ASP A 353 22.10 10.76 -14.42
CA ASP A 353 22.85 9.55 -14.03
C ASP A 353 23.47 9.68 -12.62
N VAL A 354 23.65 10.92 -12.15
CA VAL A 354 24.26 11.23 -10.84
C VAL A 354 23.19 11.62 -9.81
N GLY A 355 22.13 12.30 -10.25
CA GLY A 355 21.04 12.80 -9.42
C GLY A 355 21.35 14.11 -8.68
N PRO A 356 20.49 14.52 -7.73
CA PRO A 356 19.26 13.80 -7.37
C PRO A 356 18.21 13.91 -8.49
N ASN A 357 17.58 12.78 -8.80
CA ASN A 357 16.41 12.72 -9.66
C ASN A 357 15.12 12.93 -8.86
N GLY A 358 14.03 13.23 -9.55
CA GLY A 358 12.71 13.31 -8.94
C GLY A 358 12.27 11.98 -8.33
N ALA A 359 11.32 12.03 -7.40
CA ALA A 359 10.63 10.85 -6.90
C ALA A 359 9.14 11.18 -6.68
N PRO A 360 8.25 10.19 -6.73
CA PRO A 360 6.84 10.42 -6.46
C PRO A 360 6.61 10.94 -5.04
N THR A 361 5.72 11.93 -4.87
CA THR A 361 5.40 12.49 -3.55
C THR A 361 4.25 11.79 -2.85
N TYR A 362 3.42 11.06 -3.62
CA TYR A 362 2.17 10.45 -3.16
C TYR A 362 1.25 11.45 -2.47
N LEU A 363 1.25 12.70 -2.94
CA LEU A 363 0.40 13.74 -2.40
C LEU A 363 -1.04 13.52 -2.86
N TYR A 364 -1.95 13.27 -1.91
CA TYR A 364 -3.38 13.30 -2.19
C TYR A 364 -3.88 14.74 -2.37
N GLN A 365 -4.52 14.99 -3.50
CA GLN A 365 -5.09 16.28 -3.90
C GLN A 365 -6.62 16.15 -4.03
N PRO A 366 -7.39 16.54 -3.00
CA PRO A 366 -8.85 16.43 -3.01
C PRO A 366 -9.47 17.15 -4.22
N GLY A 367 -10.43 16.50 -4.87
CA GLY A 367 -11.16 17.08 -6.01
C GLY A 367 -10.42 17.00 -7.36
N SER A 368 -9.31 16.28 -7.43
CA SER A 368 -8.66 15.92 -8.70
C SER A 368 -9.63 15.22 -9.65
N ARG A 369 -9.63 15.61 -10.93
CA ARG A 369 -10.47 15.00 -11.97
C ARG A 369 -9.62 14.47 -13.10
N LEU A 370 -10.16 13.46 -13.80
CA LEU A 370 -9.52 12.89 -14.99
C LEU A 370 -9.30 13.95 -16.09
N ALA A 371 -10.17 14.96 -16.16
CA ALA A 371 -10.02 16.10 -17.07
C ALA A 371 -8.79 16.96 -16.73
N ASP A 372 -8.44 17.10 -15.45
CA ASP A 372 -7.26 17.86 -15.02
C ASP A 372 -5.98 17.14 -15.47
N LEU A 373 -5.96 15.80 -15.37
CA LEU A 373 -4.87 14.96 -15.88
C LEU A 373 -4.75 15.06 -17.41
N ALA A 374 -5.87 14.92 -18.13
CA ALA A 374 -5.92 15.00 -19.59
C ALA A 374 -5.44 16.36 -20.13
N ALA A 375 -5.83 17.45 -19.48
CA ALA A 375 -5.48 18.80 -19.89
C ALA A 375 -3.98 19.12 -19.73
N ARG A 376 -3.29 18.47 -18.78
CA ARG A 376 -1.87 18.72 -18.49
C ARG A 376 -0.91 17.92 -19.37
N LEU A 377 -1.31 16.74 -19.83
CA LEU A 377 -0.46 15.85 -20.63
C LEU A 377 0.15 16.50 -21.89
N PRO A 378 -0.57 17.30 -22.71
CA PRO A 378 0.02 17.99 -23.86
C PRO A 378 1.17 18.93 -23.48
N ALA A 379 1.03 19.65 -22.36
CA ALA A 379 2.08 20.54 -21.86
C ALA A 379 3.31 19.75 -21.42
N ALA A 380 3.13 18.62 -20.73
CA ALA A 380 4.23 17.72 -20.35
C ALA A 380 4.99 17.19 -21.57
N VAL A 381 4.27 16.75 -22.62
CA VAL A 381 4.88 16.29 -23.88
C VAL A 381 5.68 17.41 -24.54
N GLN A 382 5.15 18.64 -24.56
CA GLN A 382 5.85 19.79 -25.13
C GLN A 382 7.13 20.12 -24.34
N VAL A 383 7.08 20.11 -23.01
CA VAL A 383 8.24 20.34 -22.15
C VAL A 383 9.29 19.26 -22.37
N ALA A 384 8.90 17.98 -22.45
CA ALA A 384 9.82 16.88 -22.75
C ALA A 384 10.54 17.09 -24.09
N ARG A 385 9.83 17.50 -25.14
CA ARG A 385 10.41 17.78 -26.46
C ARG A 385 11.43 18.92 -26.46
N GLN A 386 11.24 19.88 -25.56
CA GLN A 386 12.07 21.09 -25.45
C GLN A 386 13.28 20.91 -24.53
N GLN A 387 13.19 20.07 -23.50
CA GLN A 387 14.19 19.99 -22.43
C GLN A 387 15.10 18.77 -22.51
N ILE A 388 14.72 17.73 -23.26
CA ILE A 388 15.58 16.56 -23.45
C ILE A 388 16.32 16.71 -24.77
N ASP A 389 17.64 16.88 -24.66
CA ASP A 389 18.54 17.06 -25.80
C ASP A 389 18.77 15.75 -26.56
N ASP A 390 18.98 14.64 -25.84
CA ASP A 390 19.21 13.34 -26.44
C ASP A 390 17.95 12.84 -27.20
N PRO A 391 18.05 12.55 -28.51
CA PRO A 391 16.89 12.14 -29.29
C PRO A 391 16.24 10.84 -28.84
N ALA A 392 17.00 9.88 -28.32
CA ALA A 392 16.49 8.59 -27.89
C ALA A 392 15.75 8.72 -26.55
N GLU A 393 16.37 9.35 -25.55
CA GLU A 393 15.75 9.65 -24.25
C GLU A 393 14.48 10.48 -24.42
N ARG A 394 14.52 11.47 -25.32
CA ARG A 394 13.34 12.29 -25.65
C ARG A 394 12.24 11.45 -26.27
N GLY A 395 12.58 10.55 -27.19
CA GLY A 395 11.63 9.61 -27.79
C GLY A 395 10.94 8.76 -26.73
N GLU A 396 11.71 8.12 -25.86
CA GLU A 396 11.16 7.28 -24.78
C GLU A 396 10.29 8.05 -23.78
N MET A 397 10.67 9.28 -23.42
CA MET A 397 9.87 10.13 -22.53
C MET A 397 8.55 10.52 -23.19
N VAL A 398 8.60 10.95 -24.45
CA VAL A 398 7.40 11.33 -25.22
C VAL A 398 6.50 10.11 -25.37
N ASP A 399 7.01 8.96 -25.77
CA ASP A 399 6.21 7.74 -25.95
C ASP A 399 5.54 7.29 -24.63
N ALA A 400 6.24 7.42 -23.49
CA ALA A 400 5.65 7.15 -22.18
C ALA A 400 4.51 8.12 -21.85
N LEU A 401 4.70 9.42 -22.05
CA LEU A 401 3.66 10.44 -21.81
C LEU A 401 2.47 10.28 -22.77
N GLU A 402 2.73 9.93 -24.02
CA GLU A 402 1.73 9.66 -25.04
C GLU A 402 0.90 8.40 -24.70
N SER A 403 1.56 7.34 -24.24
CA SER A 403 0.87 6.14 -23.71
C SER A 403 -0.04 6.49 -22.54
N VAL A 404 0.44 7.28 -21.56
CA VAL A 404 -0.39 7.77 -20.45
C VAL A 404 -1.56 8.59 -20.98
N ARG A 405 -1.35 9.46 -21.97
CA ARG A 405 -2.40 10.27 -22.59
C ARG A 405 -3.48 9.42 -23.25
N ASP A 406 -3.10 8.41 -24.02
CA ASP A 406 -4.04 7.51 -24.69
C ASP A 406 -4.85 6.71 -23.66
N ASN A 407 -4.22 6.25 -22.57
CA ASN A 407 -4.91 5.59 -21.47
C ASN A 407 -5.94 6.51 -20.82
N VAL A 408 -5.54 7.73 -20.46
CA VAL A 408 -6.44 8.74 -19.88
C VAL A 408 -7.58 9.11 -20.82
N GLY A 409 -7.32 9.21 -22.12
CA GLY A 409 -8.34 9.44 -23.14
C GLY A 409 -9.38 8.32 -23.19
N ARG A 410 -8.95 7.05 -23.14
CA ARG A 410 -9.86 5.89 -23.08
C ARG A 410 -10.71 5.91 -21.81
N LEU A 411 -10.10 6.23 -20.67
CA LEU A 411 -10.81 6.36 -19.39
C LEU A 411 -11.88 7.46 -19.45
N ALA A 412 -11.58 8.61 -20.05
CA ALA A 412 -12.50 9.72 -20.15
C ALA A 412 -13.70 9.41 -21.06
N ALA A 413 -13.44 8.75 -22.20
CA ALA A 413 -14.50 8.32 -23.12
C ALA A 413 -15.44 7.29 -22.49
N ALA A 414 -14.89 6.33 -21.72
CA ALA A 414 -15.69 5.35 -20.98
C ALA A 414 -16.57 6.03 -19.92
N HIS A 415 -16.05 7.05 -19.24
CA HIS A 415 -16.80 7.80 -18.23
C HIS A 415 -17.97 8.59 -18.82
N GLN A 416 -17.78 9.21 -20.00
CA GLN A 416 -18.84 9.94 -20.70
C GLN A 416 -19.96 9.00 -21.18
N THR A 417 -19.59 7.80 -21.67
CA THR A 417 -20.57 6.80 -22.14
C THR A 417 -21.38 6.19 -20.99
N ALA A 418 -20.83 6.13 -19.77
CA ALA A 418 -21.54 5.63 -18.59
C ALA A 418 -22.51 6.64 -17.95
N GLN A 419 -22.39 7.93 -18.30
CA GLN A 419 -23.24 9.02 -17.79
C GLN A 419 -24.36 9.42 -18.77
N ALA A 420 -24.27 8.99 -20.03
CA ALA A 420 -25.30 9.16 -21.06
C ALA A 420 -26.25 7.95 -21.06
#